data_AF-A0A6J4BYL2-F1
#
_entry.id   AF-A0A6J4BYL2-F1
#
_cell.length_a   1.000
_cell.length_b   1.000
_cell.length_c   1.000
_cell.angle_alpha   90.00
_cell.angle_beta   90.00
_cell.angle_gamma   90.00
#
_symmetry.space_group_name_H-M   'P 1'
#
loop_
_entity.id
_entity.type
_entity.pdbx_description
1 polymer ?
#
loop_
_entity_poly.entity_id
_entity_poly.type
_entity_poly.pdbx_seq_one_letter_code
_entity_poly.pdbx_strand_id
1 'polypeptide(L)'
;MRIGYSDIEAVVRSIHGSGAKPTALLGRLKYLQRFDWPPGGAKGQGSRAGYGLEQLLALMLAFELLELGLPPMRVVRLLRTGWDPTLRAMVIGWASAFGGARPIFLALSPSALEELGMPEDETRPSPDRLMPVARSQLDAWRDDFRTGSPALYVADPRRIASAAKTELAELGIVRAGDTDQAFLDLGSSLFGVNEPLIWQVDGVRAD
;
A
#
# COMPACT_ATOMS: atom_id res chain seq x y z
N MET A 1 -2.78 -13.21 -12.44
CA MET A 1 -1.92 -13.82 -11.39
C MET A 1 -2.75 -14.17 -10.17
N ARG A 2 -2.52 -15.33 -9.53
CA ARG A 2 -3.12 -15.69 -8.22
C ARG A 2 -2.00 -16.12 -7.26
N ILE A 3 -1.99 -15.52 -6.08
CA ILE A 3 -1.00 -15.70 -5.02
C ILE A 3 -1.67 -16.45 -3.88
N GLY A 4 -1.02 -17.51 -3.38
CA GLY A 4 -1.54 -18.28 -2.24
C GLY A 4 -1.40 -17.53 -0.92
N TYR A 5 -2.14 -17.97 0.09
CA TYR A 5 -2.02 -17.39 1.44
C TYR A 5 -0.61 -17.51 2.03
N SER A 6 0.03 -18.68 1.84
CA SER A 6 1.43 -18.92 2.26
C SER A 6 2.41 -17.94 1.62
N ASP A 7 2.14 -17.57 0.37
CA ASP A 7 3.00 -16.72 -0.43
C ASP A 7 2.84 -15.26 -0.01
N ILE A 8 1.61 -14.81 0.24
CA ILE A 8 1.33 -13.51 0.87
C ILE A 8 2.05 -13.41 2.22
N GLU A 9 1.94 -14.45 3.04
CA GLU A 9 2.60 -14.46 4.35
C GLU A 9 4.12 -14.36 4.22
N ALA A 10 4.71 -15.07 3.25
CA ALA A 10 6.15 -15.03 2.98
C ALA A 10 6.60 -13.63 2.55
N VAL A 11 5.92 -13.00 1.60
CA VAL A 11 6.24 -11.65 1.11
C VAL A 11 6.11 -10.61 2.23
N VAL A 12 4.97 -10.58 2.92
CA VAL A 12 4.74 -9.62 4.02
C VAL A 12 5.78 -9.83 5.12
N ARG A 13 6.13 -11.07 5.45
CA ARG A 13 7.15 -11.35 6.47
C ARG A 13 8.54 -10.90 6.02
N SER A 14 8.88 -11.04 4.75
CA SER A 14 10.18 -10.58 4.25
C SER A 14 10.33 -9.07 4.43
N ILE A 15 9.27 -8.30 4.15
CA ILE A 15 9.30 -6.83 4.15
C ILE A 15 9.10 -6.23 5.55
N HIS A 16 8.14 -6.76 6.31
CA HIS A 16 7.68 -6.19 7.59
C HIS A 16 8.08 -7.06 8.81
N GLY A 17 8.61 -8.26 8.56
CA GLY A 17 8.81 -9.27 9.61
C GLY A 17 10.20 -9.28 10.25
N SER A 18 11.11 -8.36 9.90
CA SER A 18 12.43 -8.28 10.53
C SER A 18 12.31 -7.90 12.01
N GLY A 19 12.07 -8.90 12.88
CA GLY A 19 11.93 -8.77 14.33
C GLY A 19 10.55 -9.15 14.90
N ALA A 20 9.52 -9.34 14.07
CA ALA A 20 8.18 -9.71 14.54
C ALA A 20 7.99 -11.23 14.65
N LYS A 21 7.29 -11.70 15.70
CA LYS A 21 6.91 -13.11 15.80
C LYS A 21 5.92 -13.45 14.67
N PRO A 22 6.06 -14.61 13.99
CA PRO A 22 5.13 -15.10 12.96
C PRO A 22 3.65 -14.99 13.34
N THR A 23 3.34 -15.28 14.60
CA THR A 23 1.99 -15.25 15.16
C THR A 23 1.40 -13.83 15.22
N ALA A 24 2.22 -12.80 15.38
CA ALA A 24 1.77 -11.41 15.40
C ALA A 24 1.32 -10.95 14.01
N LEU A 25 2.06 -11.34 12.96
CA LEU A 25 1.71 -11.03 11.57
C LEU A 25 0.40 -11.68 11.16
N LEU A 26 0.23 -12.97 11.46
CA LEU A 26 -1.01 -13.71 11.24
C LEU A 26 -2.19 -13.09 12.00
N GLY A 27 -1.95 -12.63 13.23
CA GLY A 27 -2.95 -11.91 14.02
C GLY A 27 -3.42 -10.63 13.33
N ARG A 28 -2.49 -9.81 12.84
CA ARG A 28 -2.77 -8.56 12.10
C ARG A 28 -3.54 -8.84 10.80
N LEU A 29 -3.12 -9.83 10.03
CA LEU A 29 -3.81 -10.23 8.78
C LEU A 29 -5.25 -10.67 9.06
N LYS A 30 -5.47 -11.53 10.05
CA LYS A 30 -6.81 -11.95 10.47
C LYS A 30 -7.65 -10.75 10.92
N TYR A 31 -7.04 -9.78 11.59
CA TYR A 31 -7.74 -8.57 12.03
C TYR A 31 -8.20 -7.72 10.84
N LEU A 32 -7.33 -7.50 9.84
CA LEU A 32 -7.70 -6.80 8.60
C LEU A 32 -8.85 -7.52 7.87
N GLN A 33 -8.79 -8.84 7.79
CA GLN A 33 -9.83 -9.66 7.16
C GLN A 33 -11.19 -9.57 7.87
N ARG A 34 -11.22 -9.35 9.19
CA ARG A 34 -12.48 -9.11 9.93
C ARG A 34 -13.19 -7.84 9.46
N PHE A 35 -12.46 -6.88 8.93
CA PHE A 35 -13.00 -5.64 8.34
C PHE A 35 -13.10 -5.69 6.82
N ASP A 36 -13.20 -6.88 6.23
CA ASP A 36 -13.29 -7.10 4.78
C ASP A 36 -12.14 -6.45 3.98
N TRP A 37 -10.94 -6.41 4.56
CA TRP A 37 -9.73 -5.94 3.89
C TRP A 37 -8.75 -7.11 3.67
N PRO A 38 -8.07 -7.21 2.51
CA PRO A 38 -8.14 -6.34 1.33
C PRO A 38 -9.44 -6.52 0.52
N PRO A 39 -9.80 -5.56 -0.36
CA PRO A 39 -11.01 -5.64 -1.16
C PRO A 39 -10.99 -6.89 -2.07
N GLY A 40 -12.13 -7.59 -2.13
CA GLY A 40 -12.25 -8.81 -2.93
C GLY A 40 -11.42 -10.00 -2.42
N GLY A 41 -10.81 -9.90 -1.23
CA GLY A 41 -10.12 -11.01 -0.59
C GLY A 41 -11.07 -12.20 -0.40
N ALA A 42 -10.68 -13.37 -0.90
CA ALA A 42 -11.53 -14.56 -0.95
C ALA A 42 -11.94 -15.04 0.46
N LYS A 43 -13.10 -14.57 0.92
CA LYS A 43 -13.86 -15.17 2.03
C LYS A 43 -14.70 -16.32 1.46
N GLY A 44 -14.12 -17.50 1.34
CA GLY A 44 -14.84 -18.67 0.84
C GLY A 44 -14.48 -19.95 1.58
N GLN A 45 -15.45 -20.53 2.30
CA GLN A 45 -15.41 -21.92 2.75
C GLN A 45 -15.28 -22.83 1.53
N GLY A 46 -14.10 -23.42 1.31
CA GLY A 46 -13.92 -24.56 0.40
C GLY A 46 -13.03 -24.34 -0.83
N SER A 47 -12.71 -23.10 -1.22
CA SER A 47 -11.70 -22.82 -2.25
C SER A 47 -10.49 -22.15 -1.60
N ARG A 48 -9.26 -22.58 -1.94
CA ARG A 48 -8.03 -21.96 -1.42
C ARG A 48 -8.09 -20.47 -1.75
N ALA A 49 -8.08 -19.62 -0.71
CA ALA A 49 -8.09 -18.18 -0.88
C ALA A 49 -6.91 -17.78 -1.76
N GLY A 50 -7.22 -17.23 -2.95
CA GLY A 50 -6.24 -16.73 -3.89
C GLY A 50 -6.31 -15.22 -3.91
N TYR A 51 -5.16 -14.59 -3.73
CA TYR A 51 -5.01 -13.13 -3.75
C TYR A 51 -4.52 -12.71 -5.14
N GLY A 52 -5.08 -11.63 -5.67
CA GLY A 52 -4.52 -10.95 -6.83
C GLY A 52 -3.42 -9.98 -6.41
N LEU A 53 -2.84 -9.33 -7.41
CA LEU A 53 -1.81 -8.33 -7.19
C LEU A 53 -2.30 -7.13 -6.36
N GLU A 54 -3.48 -6.63 -6.68
CA GLU A 54 -4.11 -5.54 -5.95
C GLU A 54 -4.27 -5.87 -4.47
N GLN A 55 -4.71 -7.09 -4.14
CA GLN A 55 -4.86 -7.51 -2.75
C GLN A 55 -3.51 -7.61 -2.02
N LEU A 56 -2.44 -8.03 -2.70
CA LEU A 56 -1.10 -8.00 -2.13
C LEU A 56 -0.69 -6.56 -1.81
N LEU A 57 -0.80 -5.63 -2.77
CA LEU A 57 -0.46 -4.22 -2.57
C LEU A 57 -1.28 -3.57 -1.44
N ALA A 58 -2.58 -3.88 -1.37
CA ALA A 58 -3.47 -3.42 -0.32
C ALA A 58 -3.05 -3.92 1.07
N LEU A 59 -2.57 -5.16 1.15
CA LEU A 59 -2.05 -5.72 2.40
C LEU A 59 -0.72 -5.08 2.77
N MET A 60 0.21 -4.95 1.83
CA MET A 60 1.52 -4.35 2.05
C MET A 60 1.40 -2.94 2.67
N LEU A 61 0.57 -2.08 2.07
CA LEU A 61 0.36 -0.75 2.64
C LEU A 61 -0.38 -0.79 3.98
N ALA A 62 -1.34 -1.69 4.16
CA ALA A 62 -2.00 -1.83 5.46
C ALA A 62 -1.00 -2.22 6.56
N PHE A 63 -0.06 -3.11 6.27
CA PHE A 63 0.99 -3.50 7.21
C PHE A 63 1.93 -2.35 7.54
N GLU A 64 2.36 -1.57 6.55
CA GLU A 64 3.14 -0.35 6.78
C GLU A 64 2.40 0.60 7.75
N LEU A 65 1.12 0.86 7.53
CA LEU A 65 0.32 1.74 8.40
C LEU A 65 0.14 1.16 9.82
N LEU A 66 -0.01 -0.16 9.95
CA LEU A 66 -0.07 -0.83 11.25
C LEU A 66 1.26 -0.71 12.02
N GLU A 67 2.40 -0.71 11.32
CA GLU A 67 3.73 -0.54 11.93
C GLU A 67 3.97 0.87 12.44
N LEU A 68 3.28 1.87 11.87
CA LEU A 68 3.22 3.24 12.39
C LEU A 68 2.31 3.37 13.61
N GLY A 69 1.72 2.28 14.07
CA GLY A 69 0.87 2.23 15.26
C GLY A 69 -0.60 2.49 14.99
N LEU A 70 -1.03 2.70 13.73
CA LEU A 70 -2.44 2.96 13.44
C LEU A 70 -3.31 1.76 13.84
N PRO A 71 -4.46 1.98 14.51
CA PRO A 71 -5.40 0.90 14.81
C PRO A 71 -5.92 0.24 13.53
N PRO A 72 -6.13 -1.09 13.50
CA PRO A 72 -6.54 -1.79 12.28
C PRO A 72 -7.82 -1.26 11.62
N MET A 73 -8.83 -0.88 12.41
CA MET A 73 -10.06 -0.28 11.88
C MET A 73 -9.77 1.04 11.14
N ARG A 74 -8.90 1.88 11.73
CA ARG A 74 -8.50 3.16 11.16
C ARG A 74 -7.74 2.98 9.85
N VAL A 75 -6.81 2.01 9.81
CA VAL A 75 -6.11 1.62 8.58
C VAL A 75 -7.11 1.25 7.48
N VAL A 76 -8.08 0.39 7.78
CA VAL A 76 -9.09 -0.03 6.78
C VAL A 76 -9.95 1.14 6.31
N ARG A 77 -10.38 2.03 7.22
CA ARG A 77 -11.14 3.24 6.86
C ARG A 77 -10.34 4.17 5.95
N LEU A 78 -9.10 4.46 6.32
CA LEU A 78 -8.18 5.27 5.51
C LEU A 78 -8.04 4.70 4.11
N LEU A 79 -7.68 3.43 4.01
CA LEU A 79 -7.44 2.80 2.72
C LEU A 79 -8.71 2.78 1.87
N ARG A 80 -9.89 2.48 2.43
CA ARG A 80 -11.15 2.51 1.66
C ARG A 80 -11.48 3.87 1.04
N THR A 81 -11.10 4.97 1.69
CA THR A 81 -11.46 6.32 1.21
C THR A 81 -10.52 6.84 0.12
N GLY A 82 -9.30 6.31 0.01
CA GLY A 82 -8.33 6.73 -1.01
C GLY A 82 -7.61 5.59 -1.69
N TRP A 83 -8.23 4.41 -1.79
CA TRP A 83 -7.59 3.25 -2.38
C TRP A 83 -7.24 3.49 -3.84
N ASP A 84 -8.19 3.92 -4.66
CA ASP A 84 -8.00 4.13 -6.09
C ASP A 84 -6.80 5.04 -6.43
N PRO A 85 -6.67 6.27 -5.88
CA PRO A 85 -5.51 7.12 -6.16
C PRO A 85 -4.21 6.53 -5.61
N THR A 86 -4.27 5.81 -4.47
CA THR A 86 -3.10 5.15 -3.88
C THR A 86 -2.61 3.97 -4.73
N LEU A 87 -3.54 3.17 -5.23
CA LEU A 87 -3.25 2.04 -6.10
C LEU A 87 -2.64 2.52 -7.42
N ARG A 88 -3.19 3.58 -8.03
CA ARG A 88 -2.59 4.23 -9.20
C ARG A 88 -1.14 4.64 -8.95
N ALA A 89 -0.83 5.22 -7.79
CA ALA A 89 0.54 5.57 -7.41
C ALA A 89 1.47 4.35 -7.31
N MET A 90 0.99 3.25 -6.73
CA MET A 90 1.76 2.01 -6.62
C MET A 90 2.06 1.40 -8.00
N VAL A 91 1.06 1.36 -8.89
CA VAL A 91 1.22 0.83 -10.25
C VAL A 91 2.21 1.70 -11.05
N ILE A 92 2.13 3.04 -10.92
CA ILE A 92 3.12 3.96 -11.49
C ILE A 92 4.54 3.66 -10.97
N GLY A 93 4.66 3.38 -9.68
CA GLY A 93 5.95 3.05 -9.05
C GLY A 93 6.57 1.75 -9.51
N TRP A 94 5.76 0.71 -9.63
CA TRP A 94 6.21 -0.63 -10.02
C TRP A 94 6.94 -0.64 -11.36
N ALA A 95 6.38 0.08 -12.33
CA ALA A 95 6.90 0.06 -13.68
C ALA A 95 8.32 0.59 -13.79
N SER A 96 8.86 1.30 -12.77
CA SER A 96 10.12 2.06 -12.84
C SER A 96 10.20 3.04 -14.03
N ALA A 97 9.14 3.12 -14.84
CA ALA A 97 9.15 3.56 -16.23
C ALA A 97 8.78 5.03 -16.40
N PHE A 98 8.31 5.68 -15.34
CA PHE A 98 7.93 7.08 -15.44
C PHE A 98 9.11 7.98 -15.09
N GLY A 99 10.05 8.09 -16.03
CA GLY A 99 10.93 9.26 -16.09
C GLY A 99 10.06 10.52 -16.14
N GLY A 100 9.99 11.26 -15.03
CA GLY A 100 9.21 12.49 -14.92
C GLY A 100 7.80 12.38 -14.32
N ALA A 101 7.29 11.19 -13.93
CA ALA A 101 6.07 11.16 -13.11
C ALA A 101 6.33 11.87 -11.79
N ARG A 102 5.36 12.70 -11.38
CA ARG A 102 5.42 13.35 -10.08
C ARG A 102 5.27 12.27 -9.01
N PRO A 103 6.17 12.22 -8.02
CA PRO A 103 6.04 11.27 -6.93
C PRO A 103 4.73 11.55 -6.19
N ILE A 104 3.92 10.50 -6.02
CA ILE A 104 2.74 10.55 -5.17
C ILE A 104 3.19 10.03 -3.81
N PHE A 105 3.03 10.86 -2.80
CA PHE A 105 3.39 10.53 -1.44
C PHE A 105 2.13 10.40 -0.61
N LEU A 106 2.07 9.37 0.23
CA LEU A 106 1.08 9.26 1.29
C LEU A 106 1.64 9.98 2.50
N ALA A 107 1.06 11.12 2.85
CA ALA A 107 1.44 11.89 4.03
C ALA A 107 0.42 11.69 5.16
N LEU A 108 0.89 11.36 6.35
CA LEU A 108 0.06 11.37 7.56
C LEU A 108 0.32 12.67 8.32
N SER A 109 -0.72 13.48 8.50
CA SER A 109 -0.61 14.72 9.27
C SER A 109 -0.28 14.42 10.74
N PRO A 110 0.55 15.23 11.40
CA PRO A 110 0.90 15.04 12.82
C PRO A 110 -0.31 14.87 13.76
N SER A 111 -1.36 15.66 13.56
CA SER A 111 -2.62 15.55 14.32
C SER A 111 -3.32 14.19 14.18
N ALA A 112 -3.11 13.48 13.06
CA ALA A 112 -3.66 12.14 12.87
C ALA A 112 -2.92 11.09 13.72
N LEU A 113 -1.66 11.37 14.05
CA LEU A 113 -0.83 10.55 14.91
C LEU A 113 -1.03 10.88 16.40
N GLU A 114 -1.30 12.14 16.75
CA GLU A 114 -1.64 12.54 18.14
C GLU A 114 -2.89 11.81 18.67
N GLU A 115 -3.80 11.45 17.76
CA GLU A 115 -5.01 10.69 18.09
C GLU A 115 -4.78 9.18 18.25
N LEU A 116 -3.55 8.68 18.09
CA LEU A 116 -3.24 7.26 18.28
C LEU A 116 -3.49 6.84 19.74
N GLY A 117 -4.59 6.13 19.96
CA GLY A 117 -4.98 5.60 21.28
C GLY A 117 -6.10 6.37 21.99
N MET A 118 -6.61 7.45 21.40
CA MET A 118 -7.81 8.14 21.88
C MET A 118 -9.09 7.37 21.50
N PRO A 119 -10.15 7.38 22.33
CA PRO A 119 -11.46 6.82 21.95
C PRO A 119 -12.01 7.48 20.69
N GLU A 120 -12.79 6.74 19.89
CA GLU A 120 -13.46 7.32 18.71
C GLU A 120 -14.43 8.45 19.12
N ASP A 121 -14.37 9.57 18.41
CA ASP A 121 -15.18 10.77 18.64
C ASP A 121 -15.79 11.21 17.30
N GLU A 122 -17.10 10.99 17.13
CA GLU A 122 -17.85 11.29 15.90
C GLU A 122 -17.91 12.78 15.57
N THR A 123 -17.69 13.64 16.57
CA THR A 123 -17.76 15.10 16.42
C THR A 123 -16.42 15.72 16.02
N ARG A 124 -15.34 14.95 16.11
CA ARG A 124 -13.98 15.37 15.74
C ARG A 124 -13.79 15.20 14.23
N PRO A 125 -13.15 16.14 13.52
CA PRO A 125 -12.80 15.97 12.11
C PRO A 125 -11.81 14.80 12.00
N SER A 126 -12.38 13.62 11.76
CA SER A 126 -11.65 12.37 11.78
C SER A 126 -10.64 12.37 10.63
N PRO A 127 -9.33 12.21 10.90
CA PRO A 127 -8.28 12.12 9.89
C PRO A 127 -8.37 10.84 9.05
N ASP A 128 -9.46 10.09 9.15
CA ASP A 128 -9.69 8.78 8.52
C ASP A 128 -10.03 8.89 7.03
N ARG A 129 -9.65 10.00 6.39
CA ARG A 129 -9.86 10.25 4.97
C ARG A 129 -8.55 10.59 4.29
N LEU A 130 -8.22 9.83 3.26
CA LEU A 130 -7.18 10.22 2.33
C LEU A 130 -7.72 11.32 1.41
N MET A 131 -7.02 12.45 1.36
CA MET A 131 -7.37 13.58 0.50
C MET A 131 -6.12 14.11 -0.21
N PRO A 132 -6.26 14.67 -1.42
CA PRO A 132 -5.15 15.34 -2.08
C PRO A 132 -4.76 16.60 -1.29
N VAL A 133 -3.47 16.77 -1.07
CA VAL A 133 -2.90 17.91 -0.34
C VAL A 133 -1.91 18.65 -1.24
N ALA A 134 -1.97 19.98 -1.22
CA ALA A 134 -1.01 20.80 -1.96
C ALA A 134 0.39 20.73 -1.34
N ARG A 135 1.45 20.86 -2.16
CA ARG A 135 2.84 20.85 -1.67
C ARG A 135 3.09 21.89 -0.57
N SER A 136 2.53 23.09 -0.71
CA SER A 136 2.65 24.16 0.29
C SER A 136 2.09 23.75 1.66
N GLN A 137 1.04 22.92 1.69
CA GLN A 137 0.46 22.42 2.93
C GLN A 137 1.32 21.29 3.53
N LEU A 138 1.96 20.46 2.71
CA LEU A 138 2.98 19.51 3.17
C LEU A 138 4.20 20.23 3.75
N ASP A 139 4.68 21.28 3.09
CA ASP A 139 5.77 22.12 3.59
C ASP A 139 5.39 22.77 4.93
N ALA A 140 4.16 23.27 5.06
CA ALA A 140 3.65 23.80 6.33
C ALA A 140 3.62 22.74 7.45
N TRP A 141 3.18 21.51 7.16
CA TRP A 141 3.19 20.42 8.13
C TRP A 141 4.60 19.98 8.53
N ARG A 142 5.54 19.97 7.58
CA ARG A 142 6.95 19.68 7.85
C ARG A 142 7.57 20.73 8.76
N ASP A 143 7.28 22.01 8.51
CA ASP A 143 7.95 23.13 9.15
C ASP A 143 7.29 23.56 10.47
N ASP A 144 6.09 23.04 10.79
CA ASP A 144 5.40 23.26 12.07
C ASP A 144 5.98 22.38 13.20
N PHE A 145 7.19 22.70 13.63
CA PHE A 145 7.84 22.10 14.79
C PHE A 145 7.42 22.72 16.14
N ARG A 146 6.55 23.75 16.14
CA ARG A 146 6.29 24.60 17.31
C ARG A 146 5.36 23.96 18.35
N THR A 147 4.64 22.91 17.99
CA THR A 147 3.66 22.22 18.84
C THR A 147 4.19 20.92 19.44
N GLY A 148 5.42 20.49 19.11
CA GLY A 148 5.94 19.17 19.52
C GLY A 148 5.19 18.00 18.87
N SER A 149 4.42 18.26 17.82
CA SER A 149 3.60 17.28 17.13
C SER A 149 4.48 16.24 16.40
N PRO A 150 4.14 14.95 16.48
CA PRO A 150 4.95 13.85 15.95
C PRO A 150 5.19 14.01 14.43
N ALA A 151 6.40 13.64 14.01
CA ALA A 151 6.91 13.80 12.65
C ALA A 151 5.89 13.49 11.54
N LEU A 152 5.85 14.34 10.50
CA LEU A 152 5.20 14.05 9.23
C LEU A 152 5.70 12.70 8.72
N TYR A 153 4.83 11.70 8.67
CA TYR A 153 5.17 10.42 8.06
C TYR A 153 4.84 10.45 6.57
N VAL A 154 5.81 10.09 5.75
CA VAL A 154 5.67 10.01 4.29
C VAL A 154 5.96 8.58 3.84
N ALA A 155 4.93 7.88 3.37
CA ALA A 155 5.10 6.64 2.62
C ALA A 155 5.20 6.95 1.13
N ASP A 156 6.18 6.34 0.46
CA ASP A 156 6.25 6.29 -1.00
C ASP A 156 5.59 4.99 -1.47
N PRO A 157 4.36 5.02 -2.01
CA PRO A 157 3.67 3.83 -2.49
C PRO A 157 4.45 3.08 -3.59
N ARG A 158 5.35 3.78 -4.28
CA ARG A 158 6.20 3.19 -5.31
C ARG A 158 7.23 2.24 -4.70
N ARG A 159 7.80 2.61 -3.55
CA ARG A 159 8.72 1.74 -2.80
C ARG A 159 8.02 0.45 -2.36
N ILE A 160 6.77 0.55 -1.91
CA ILE A 160 5.97 -0.62 -1.50
C ILE A 160 5.79 -1.56 -2.68
N ALA A 161 5.44 -1.01 -3.85
CA ALA A 161 5.32 -1.79 -5.07
C ALA A 161 6.68 -2.43 -5.46
N SER A 162 7.75 -1.65 -5.58
CA SER A 162 9.08 -2.19 -5.91
C SER A 162 9.57 -3.26 -4.95
N ALA A 163 9.32 -3.12 -3.64
CA ALA A 163 9.65 -4.13 -2.65
C ALA A 163 8.88 -5.43 -2.91
N ALA A 164 7.56 -5.35 -3.14
CA ALA A 164 6.76 -6.53 -3.49
C ALA A 164 7.25 -7.21 -4.78
N LYS A 165 7.80 -6.47 -5.75
CA LYS A 165 8.42 -7.02 -6.98
C LYS A 165 9.61 -7.88 -6.66
N THR A 166 10.56 -7.27 -5.95
CA THR A 166 11.80 -7.92 -5.58
C THR A 166 11.51 -9.19 -4.80
N GLU A 167 10.64 -9.13 -3.80
CA GLU A 167 10.33 -10.27 -2.94
C GLU A 167 9.58 -11.40 -3.66
N LEU A 168 8.61 -11.08 -4.53
CA LEU A 168 7.92 -12.11 -5.31
C LEU A 168 8.89 -12.90 -6.21
N ALA A 169 9.89 -12.19 -6.78
CA ALA A 169 10.92 -12.80 -7.62
C ALA A 169 11.94 -13.58 -6.80
N GLU A 170 12.45 -13.00 -5.70
CA GLU A 170 13.45 -13.64 -4.82
C GLU A 170 12.91 -14.90 -4.14
N LEU A 171 11.64 -14.91 -3.74
CA LEU A 171 10.99 -16.07 -3.16
C LEU A 171 10.56 -17.12 -4.20
N GLY A 172 10.75 -16.84 -5.49
CA GLY A 172 10.37 -17.75 -6.58
C GLY A 172 8.87 -18.03 -6.68
N ILE A 173 8.03 -17.17 -6.09
CA ILE A 173 6.56 -17.31 -6.07
C ILE A 173 6.01 -17.08 -7.48
N VAL A 174 6.59 -16.11 -8.20
CA VAL A 174 6.15 -15.71 -9.53
C VAL A 174 7.38 -15.47 -10.40
N ARG A 175 7.32 -15.82 -11.69
CA ARG A 175 8.37 -15.42 -12.64
C ARG A 175 8.32 -13.91 -12.83
N ALA A 176 9.46 -13.23 -12.89
CA ALA A 176 9.53 -11.77 -13.02
C ALA A 176 8.63 -11.21 -14.14
N GLY A 177 8.60 -11.87 -15.32
CA GLY A 177 7.75 -11.45 -16.44
C GLY A 177 6.25 -11.55 -16.18
N ASP A 178 5.80 -12.53 -15.38
CA ASP A 178 4.38 -12.69 -15.06
C ASP A 178 3.90 -11.59 -14.08
N THR A 179 4.80 -11.11 -13.22
CA THR A 179 4.48 -10.02 -12.30
C THR A 179 4.37 -8.69 -13.05
N ASP A 180 5.30 -8.42 -13.97
CA ASP A 180 5.24 -7.21 -14.81
C ASP A 180 3.96 -7.19 -15.67
N GLN A 181 3.58 -8.32 -16.27
CA GLN A 181 2.31 -8.41 -17.00
C GLN A 181 1.10 -8.15 -16.08
N ALA A 182 1.08 -8.69 -14.86
CA ALA A 182 0.00 -8.44 -13.92
C ALA A 182 -0.16 -6.96 -13.54
N PHE A 183 0.94 -6.20 -13.49
CA PHE A 183 0.90 -4.75 -13.29
C PHE A 183 0.39 -4.01 -14.51
N LEU A 184 0.77 -4.43 -15.72
CA LEU A 184 0.26 -3.86 -16.97
C LEU A 184 -1.25 -4.06 -17.09
N ASP A 185 -1.74 -5.26 -16.76
CA ASP A 185 -3.16 -5.58 -16.76
C ASP A 185 -3.93 -4.72 -15.75
N LEU A 186 -3.37 -4.57 -14.53
CA LEU A 186 -3.97 -3.74 -13.48
C LEU A 186 -3.93 -2.24 -13.82
N GLY A 187 -2.84 -1.75 -14.41
CA GLY A 187 -2.77 -0.37 -14.89
C GLY A 187 -3.81 -0.11 -15.98
N SER A 188 -3.90 -1.01 -16.96
CA SER A 188 -4.87 -0.89 -18.06
C SER A 188 -6.31 -0.82 -17.56
N SER A 189 -6.67 -1.58 -16.52
CA SER A 189 -8.01 -1.54 -15.93
C SER A 189 -8.29 -0.25 -15.15
N LEU A 190 -7.28 0.34 -14.50
CA LEU A 190 -7.42 1.56 -13.70
C LEU A 190 -7.46 2.82 -14.56
N PHE A 191 -6.54 2.97 -15.53
CA PHE A 191 -6.37 4.20 -16.31
C PHE A 191 -7.26 4.26 -17.57
N GLY A 192 -7.84 3.11 -17.98
CA GLY A 192 -8.62 3.02 -19.23
C GLY A 192 -7.76 3.28 -20.47
N VAL A 193 -8.41 3.55 -21.60
CA VAL A 193 -7.77 3.67 -22.93
C VAL A 193 -7.20 5.08 -23.22
N ASN A 194 -7.53 6.08 -22.40
CA ASN A 194 -7.34 7.52 -22.72
C ASN A 194 -6.39 8.29 -21.78
N GLU A 195 -5.87 7.69 -20.71
CA GLU A 195 -4.77 8.25 -19.90
C GLU A 195 -3.42 7.68 -20.38
N PRO A 196 -2.32 8.45 -20.29
CA PRO A 196 -1.30 8.51 -21.33
C PRO A 196 -0.66 7.15 -21.66
N LEU A 197 -0.60 6.89 -22.98
CA LEU A 197 0.29 5.95 -23.66
C LEU A 197 1.76 6.20 -23.28
N ILE A 198 2.17 5.81 -22.08
CA ILE A 198 3.57 5.49 -21.79
C ILE A 198 3.57 4.24 -20.92
N TRP A 199 3.40 3.10 -21.59
CA TRP A 199 3.83 1.80 -21.11
C TRP A 199 4.77 1.23 -22.16
N GLN A 200 6.05 1.61 -22.12
CA GLN A 200 7.09 0.88 -22.84
C GLN A 200 8.12 0.39 -21.84
N VAL A 201 7.97 -0.88 -21.46
CA VAL A 201 8.99 -1.65 -20.75
C VAL A 201 9.92 -2.20 -21.82
N ASP A 202 10.88 -1.38 -22.25
CA ASP A 202 12.05 -1.91 -22.94
C ASP A 202 13.09 -2.23 -21.88
N GLY A 203 13.33 -3.53 -21.71
CA GLY A 203 14.34 -4.04 -20.81
C GLY A 203 15.68 -3.40 -21.14
N VAL A 204 16.33 -2.88 -20.10
CA VAL A 204 17.71 -2.40 -20.12
C VAL A 204 18.58 -3.43 -20.84
N ARG A 205 18.91 -3.17 -22.11
CA ARG A 205 20.20 -3.57 -22.67
C ARG A 205 21.08 -2.34 -22.55
N ALA A 206 21.95 -2.38 -21.55
CA ALA A 206 23.12 -1.53 -21.55
C ALA A 206 24.10 -2.14 -22.56
N ASP A 207 24.22 -1.49 -23.71
CA ASP A 207 25.41 -1.56 -24.56
C ASP A 207 26.49 -0.62 -23.98
#